data_AF-A0A4R3J3X7-F1
#
_entry.id   AF-A0A4R3J3X7-F1
#
_cell.length_a   1.000
_cell.length_b   1.000
_cell.length_c   1.000
_cell.angle_alpha   90.00
_cell.angle_beta   90.00
_cell.angle_gamma   90.00
#
_symmetry.space_group_name_H-M   'P 1'
#
loop_
_entity.id
_entity.type
_entity.pdbx_description
1 polymer ?
#
loop_
_entity_poly.entity_id
_entity_poly.type
_entity_poly.pdbx_seq_one_letter_code
_entity_poly.pdbx_strand_id
1 'polypeptide(L)'
;MEMGLARAMNLVACSDPSIAEIAAADAFGIAKAHPFVDGNKRTASVTAVTFLRLNGYAFRAEAIGGVKRMEDLASSTVDEATFAKWLSEGMTPLRGPQI
;
A
#
# COMPACT_ATOMS: atom_id res chain seq x y z
N MET A 1 -17.07 -35.75 -1.29
CA MET A 1 -17.05 -34.34 -0.82
C MET A 1 -15.64 -33.81 -0.97
N GLU A 2 -15.25 -33.48 -2.20
CA GLU A 2 -13.84 -33.19 -2.55
C GLU A 2 -13.71 -31.93 -3.43
N MET A 3 -14.83 -31.26 -3.73
CA MET A 3 -14.89 -30.05 -4.57
C MET A 3 -14.81 -28.73 -3.78
N GLY A 4 -14.57 -28.77 -2.47
CA GLY A 4 -14.46 -27.57 -1.62
C GLY A 4 -13.02 -27.16 -1.31
N LEU A 5 -12.12 -28.14 -1.15
CA LEU A 5 -10.77 -27.88 -0.65
C LEU A 5 -9.82 -27.38 -1.76
N ALA A 6 -9.98 -27.87 -2.99
CA ALA A 6 -9.15 -27.45 -4.12
C ALA A 6 -9.37 -25.98 -4.54
N ARG A 7 -10.61 -25.48 -4.43
CA ARG A 7 -10.93 -24.07 -4.76
C ARG A 7 -10.36 -23.09 -3.73
N ALA A 8 -10.33 -23.47 -2.45
CA ALA A 8 -9.74 -22.67 -1.38
C ALA A 8 -8.20 -22.66 -1.46
N MET A 9 -7.58 -23.82 -1.73
CA MET A 9 -6.12 -23.89 -1.90
C MET A 9 -5.63 -23.19 -3.18
N ASN A 10 -6.44 -23.15 -4.24
CA ASN A 10 -6.16 -22.37 -5.46
C ASN A 10 -6.36 -20.86 -5.28
N LEU A 11 -7.08 -20.39 -4.25
CA LEU A 11 -7.22 -18.97 -3.93
C LEU A 11 -6.06 -18.47 -3.04
N VAL A 12 -5.59 -19.30 -2.12
CA VAL A 12 -4.50 -18.94 -1.17
C VAL A 12 -3.11 -19.06 -1.80
N ALA A 13 -2.89 -19.96 -2.77
CA ALA A 13 -1.66 -20.02 -3.55
C ALA A 13 -1.56 -18.95 -4.67
N CYS A 14 -2.60 -18.11 -4.84
CA CYS A 14 -2.70 -17.11 -5.92
C CYS A 14 -2.29 -15.69 -5.47
N SER A 15 -1.96 -15.47 -4.21
CA SER A 15 -1.49 -14.17 -3.75
C SER A 15 0.01 -14.22 -3.55
N ASP A 16 0.77 -14.09 -4.63
CA ASP A 16 2.04 -13.37 -4.57
C ASP A 16 1.65 -11.89 -4.50
N PRO A 17 1.50 -11.29 -3.30
CA PRO A 17 0.97 -9.94 -3.20
C PRO A 17 1.92 -8.98 -3.89
N SER A 18 1.38 -8.13 -4.73
CA SER A 18 2.15 -7.11 -5.44
C SER A 18 2.86 -6.21 -4.43
N ILE A 19 4.01 -5.66 -4.81
CA ILE A 19 4.75 -4.68 -3.98
C ILE A 19 3.84 -3.51 -3.50
N ALA A 20 2.86 -3.12 -4.33
CA ALA A 20 1.86 -2.11 -3.97
C ALA A 20 0.84 -2.59 -2.92
N GLU A 21 0.47 -3.87 -2.94
CA GLU A 21 -0.46 -4.46 -1.96
C GLU A 21 0.21 -4.55 -0.58
N ILE A 22 1.48 -4.96 -0.53
CA ILE A 22 2.24 -5.01 0.74
C ILE A 22 2.43 -3.59 1.30
N ALA A 23 2.81 -2.62 0.45
CA ALA A 23 2.96 -1.23 0.85
C ALA A 23 1.65 -0.62 1.38
N ALA A 24 0.51 -1.00 0.80
CA ALA A 24 -0.81 -0.54 1.22
C ALA A 24 -1.20 -1.11 2.58
N ALA A 25 -0.97 -2.41 2.80
CA ALA A 25 -1.27 -3.08 4.06
C ALA A 25 -0.47 -2.47 5.23
N ASP A 26 0.83 -2.21 5.03
CA ASP A 26 1.67 -1.56 6.05
C ASP A 26 1.16 -0.15 6.39
N ALA A 27 0.84 0.65 5.37
CA ALA A 27 0.34 2.01 5.57
C ALA A 27 -1.05 2.03 6.24
N PHE A 28 -1.94 1.11 5.88
CA PHE A 28 -3.25 0.97 6.48
C PHE A 28 -3.14 0.57 7.95
N GLY A 29 -2.31 -0.44 8.27
CA GLY A 29 -2.05 -0.85 9.65
C GLY A 29 -1.57 0.30 10.55
N ILE A 30 -0.62 1.11 10.06
CA ILE A 30 -0.11 2.28 10.79
C ILE A 30 -1.18 3.36 10.94
N ALA A 31 -1.95 3.62 9.90
CA ALA A 31 -3.03 4.61 9.95
C ALA A 31 -4.12 4.22 10.97
N LYS A 32 -4.41 2.91 11.11
CA LYS A 32 -5.46 2.36 11.98
C LYS A 32 -5.03 2.15 13.42
N ALA A 33 -3.75 1.90 13.69
CA ALA A 33 -3.27 1.60 15.04
C ALA A 33 -3.34 2.81 16.00
N HIS A 34 -3.72 4.00 15.53
CA HIS A 34 -3.64 5.29 16.26
C HIS A 34 -2.35 5.42 17.12
N PRO A 35 -1.16 5.04 16.62
CA PRO A 35 0.02 4.92 17.49
C PRO A 35 0.57 6.27 17.97
N PHE A 36 0.19 7.38 17.32
CA PHE A 36 0.61 8.73 17.67
C PHE A 36 -0.58 9.64 18.00
N VAL A 37 -0.37 10.55 18.96
CA VAL A 37 -1.31 11.61 19.36
C VAL A 37 -1.63 12.56 18.20
N ASP A 38 -0.66 12.82 17.32
CA ASP A 38 -0.83 13.41 15.99
C ASP A 38 0.25 12.85 15.03
N GLY A 39 -0.02 12.80 13.73
CA GLY A 39 1.00 12.43 12.73
C GLY A 39 0.91 11.03 12.12
N ASN A 40 -0.08 10.21 12.51
CA ASN A 40 -0.32 8.87 11.94
C ASN A 40 -0.35 8.87 10.40
N LYS A 41 -0.93 9.92 9.81
CA LYS A 41 -0.98 10.14 8.35
C LYS A 41 0.40 10.32 7.71
N ARG A 42 1.28 11.09 8.36
CA ARG A 42 2.66 11.31 7.90
C ARG A 42 3.47 10.01 7.98
N THR A 43 3.34 9.28 9.08
CA THR A 43 4.05 8.01 9.27
C THR A 43 3.57 6.93 8.29
N ALA A 44 2.26 6.79 8.06
CA ALA A 44 1.72 5.85 7.08
C ALA A 44 2.19 6.18 5.66
N SER A 45 2.21 7.47 5.28
CA SER A 45 2.66 7.91 3.96
C SER A 45 4.15 7.66 3.75
N VAL A 46 4.99 8.01 4.74
CA VAL A 46 6.43 7.72 4.71
C VAL A 46 6.69 6.22 4.65
N THR A 47 5.92 5.40 5.36
CA THR A 47 6.08 3.94 5.35
C THR A 47 5.81 3.36 3.97
N ALA A 48 4.67 3.70 3.35
CA ALA A 48 4.35 3.24 1.99
C ALA A 48 5.44 3.63 0.98
N VAL A 49 5.84 4.91 0.97
CA VAL A 49 6.87 5.40 0.04
C VAL A 49 8.23 4.75 0.30
N THR A 50 8.59 4.56 1.56
CA THR A 50 9.85 3.90 1.94
C THR A 50 9.87 2.45 1.51
N PHE A 51 8.78 1.71 1.75
CA PHE A 51 8.65 0.32 1.32
C PHE A 51 8.77 0.19 -0.20
N LEU A 52 8.05 1.00 -0.97
CA LEU A 52 8.15 1.00 -2.43
C LEU A 52 9.59 1.27 -2.88
N ARG A 53 10.27 2.22 -2.25
CA ARG A 53 11.64 2.59 -2.60
C ARG A 53 12.66 1.49 -2.30
N LEU A 54 12.51 0.80 -1.16
CA LEU A 54 13.33 -0.36 -0.81
C LEU A 54 13.13 -1.53 -1.80
N ASN A 55 11.95 -1.61 -2.42
CA ASN A 55 11.62 -2.60 -3.44
C ASN A 55 11.87 -2.11 -4.88
N GLY A 56 12.60 -1.00 -5.06
CA GLY A 56 12.99 -0.53 -6.39
C GLY A 56 11.95 0.30 -7.12
N TYR A 57 10.98 0.89 -6.41
CA TYR A 57 9.95 1.75 -6.98
C TYR A 57 9.99 3.17 -6.41
N ALA A 58 9.94 4.17 -7.29
CA ALA A 58 9.64 5.54 -6.91
C ALA A 58 8.13 5.72 -6.88
N PHE A 59 7.63 6.42 -5.87
CA PHE A 59 6.26 6.87 -5.82
C PHE A 59 6.25 8.36 -5.46
N ARG A 60 5.64 9.17 -6.32
CA ARG A 60 5.49 10.61 -6.08
C ARG A 60 4.04 10.98 -6.30
N ALA A 61 3.30 11.08 -5.20
CA ALA A 61 1.97 11.66 -5.23
C ALA A 61 2.05 13.16 -5.55
N GLU A 62 1.09 13.66 -6.31
CA GLU A 62 0.81 15.10 -6.36
C GLU A 62 0.51 15.60 -4.94
N ALA A 63 1.03 16.77 -4.55
CA ALA A 63 1.03 17.20 -3.15
C ALA A 63 -0.39 17.25 -2.53
N ILE A 64 -1.39 17.75 -3.25
CA ILE A 64 -2.77 17.86 -2.75
C ILE A 64 -3.46 16.50 -2.84
N GLY A 65 -3.36 15.81 -3.97
CA GLY A 65 -3.92 14.48 -4.15
C GLY A 65 -3.40 13.44 -3.15
N GLY A 66 -2.12 13.47 -2.83
CA GLY A 66 -1.48 12.56 -1.88
C GLY A 66 -1.96 12.75 -0.44
N VAL A 67 -2.07 14.01 0.00
CA VAL A 67 -2.63 14.32 1.34
C VAL A 67 -4.04 13.80 1.45
N LYS A 68 -4.91 14.12 0.48
CA LYS A 68 -6.31 13.68 0.48
C LYS A 68 -6.43 12.16 0.51
N ARG A 69 -5.63 11.45 -0.29
CA ARG A 69 -5.66 9.98 -0.35
C ARG A 69 -5.27 9.34 0.98
N MET A 70 -4.29 9.90 1.69
CA MET A 70 -3.90 9.45 3.03
C MET A 70 -4.96 9.79 4.08
N GLU A 71 -5.71 10.88 3.91
CA GLU A 71 -6.85 11.22 4.75
C GLU A 71 -7.99 10.21 4.57
N ASP A 72 -8.35 9.91 3.32
CA ASP A 72 -9.35 8.90 2.99
C ASP A 72 -8.96 7.51 3.51
N LEU A 73 -7.68 7.16 3.48
CA LEU A 73 -7.17 5.90 4.06
C LEU A 73 -7.36 5.87 5.59
N ALA A 74 -6.97 6.95 6.27
CA ALA A 74 -7.06 7.05 7.73
C ALA A 74 -8.50 7.08 8.23
N SER A 75 -9.42 7.71 7.49
CA SER A 75 -10.86 7.69 7.79
C SER A 75 -11.54 6.38 7.37
N SER A 76 -10.81 5.46 6.74
CA SER A 76 -11.38 4.25 6.11
C SER A 76 -12.44 4.56 5.05
N THR A 77 -12.41 5.75 4.46
CA THR A 77 -13.19 6.14 3.28
C THR A 77 -12.68 5.43 2.03
N VAL A 78 -11.39 5.11 2.00
CA VAL A 78 -10.73 4.26 1.01
C VAL A 78 -10.21 3.00 1.71
N ASP A 79 -10.52 1.84 1.15
CA ASP A 79 -10.02 0.55 1.61
C ASP A 79 -8.60 0.26 1.12
N GLU A 80 -7.95 -0.73 1.74
CA GLU A 80 -6.59 -1.15 1.45
C GLU A 80 -6.36 -1.51 -0.03
N ALA A 81 -7.30 -2.20 -0.67
CA ALA A 81 -7.16 -2.61 -2.07
C ALA A 81 -7.27 -1.41 -3.03
N THR A 82 -8.17 -0.47 -2.75
CA THR A 82 -8.28 0.79 -3.49
C THR A 82 -7.02 1.65 -3.33
N PHE A 83 -6.40 1.62 -2.14
CA PHE A 83 -5.13 2.30 -1.90
C PHE A 83 -3.95 1.61 -2.61
N ALA A 84 -3.88 0.28 -2.58
CA ALA A 84 -2.89 -0.51 -3.31
C ALA A 84 -2.95 -0.24 -4.83
N LYS A 85 -4.16 -0.17 -5.39
CA LYS A 85 -4.35 0.20 -6.80
C LYS A 85 -3.77 1.58 -7.11
N TRP A 86 -4.06 2.56 -6.26
CA TRP A 86 -3.53 3.91 -6.41
C TRP A 86 -1.99 3.95 -6.33
N LEU A 87 -1.39 3.19 -5.41
CA LEU A 87 0.06 3.03 -5.35
C LEU A 87 0.61 2.40 -6.64
N SER A 88 -0.04 1.36 -7.14
CA SER A 88 0.36 0.67 -8.37
C SER A 88 0.28 1.56 -9.61
N GLU A 89 -0.72 2.46 -9.68
CA GLU A 89 -0.89 3.40 -10.80
C GLU A 89 0.14 4.54 -10.77
N GLY A 90 0.59 4.93 -9.57
CA GLY A 90 1.54 6.04 -9.40
C GLY A 90 3.00 5.62 -9.19
N MET A 91 3.27 4.33 -9.00
CA MET A 91 4.64 3.84 -8.82
C MET A 91 5.34 3.68 -10.16
N THR A 92 6.63 3.99 -10.18
CA THR A 92 7.49 3.81 -11.35
C THR A 92 8.74 3.05 -10.94
N PRO A 93 9.23 2.10 -11.76
CA PRO A 93 10.45 1.39 -11.43
C PRO A 93 11.63 2.37 -11.41
N LEU A 94 12.44 2.29 -10.35
CA LEU A 94 13.74 2.93 -10.28
C LEU A 94 14.65 2.19 -11.27
N ARG A 95 14.77 2.70 -12.49
CA ARG A 95 15.90 2.31 -13.36
C ARG A 95 17.18 2.68 -12.61
N GLY A 96 18.17 1.77 -12.64
CA GLY A 96 19.40 1.79 -11.84
C GLY A 96 20.20 3.10 -11.85
N PRO A 97 21.29 3.15 -11.07
CA PRO A 97 21.76 4.33 -10.34
C PRO A 97 21.95 5.57 -11.20
N GLN A 98 21.36 6.69 -10.76
CA GLN A 98 21.85 8.01 -11.10
C GLN A 98 23.12 8.21 -10.27
N ILE A 99 24.26 7.80 -10.83
CA ILE A 99 25.58 8.22 -10.33
C ILE A 99 25.67 9.74 -10.45
#